data_AF-A0A8T7J5M9-F1
#
_entry.id   AF-A0A8T7J5M9-F1
#
_cell.length_a   1.000
_cell.length_b   1.000
_cell.length_c   1.000
_cell.angle_alpha   90.00
_cell.angle_beta   90.00
_cell.angle_gamma   90.00
#
_symmetry.space_group_name_H-M   'P 1'
#
loop_
_entity.id
_entity.type
_entity.pdbx_description
1 polymer ?
#
loop_
_entity_poly.entity_id
_entity_poly.type
_entity_poly.pdbx_seq_one_letter_code
_entity_poly.pdbx_strand_id
1 'polypeptide(L)'
;MMLTNPVNLGFFAAMLIMAVVDAVSAVRRGSLDYRGAIVSTGVLGTFVGVFIGLQGFDTNNLRESVPSLLEGMKTAFATSILGMGLSIILTVLFHRAGEAESEQQALIKTIERESEKSRQAMEVHFEQTQLKLQQAIEGLSQNASDQLVASLESVVKAFNENLTEQFGENFKALNDAVGRLLVWQENYRDLVDADRALIQDIERAHEQIIAVLQQTGRGHADVQNSLDNLVPVLNQLSEEARLLERHRTQLSKSGEALSETLDKLHHVSANVSESLDQQTTAVSRLSAEMSRQLPATLGTLEESLTGLTNRFAKDYEGFLKHYRELIDRQG
;
A
#
# COMPACT_ATOMS: atom_id res chain seq x y z
N MET A 1 -95.62 -17.24 24.08
CA MET A 1 -95.93 -18.68 24.22
C MET A 1 -95.03 -19.27 25.32
N MET A 2 -95.17 -18.82 26.57
CA MET A 2 -94.31 -19.21 27.70
C MET A 2 -95.07 -19.99 28.79
N LEU A 3 -96.41 -19.99 28.74
CA LEU A 3 -97.29 -20.61 29.75
C LEU A 3 -97.98 -21.90 29.27
N THR A 4 -97.70 -22.38 28.05
CA THR A 4 -98.43 -23.50 27.43
C THR A 4 -97.65 -24.82 27.41
N ASN A 5 -96.50 -24.89 28.08
CA ASN A 5 -95.79 -26.16 28.22
C ASN A 5 -96.57 -27.06 29.22
N PRO A 6 -96.94 -28.30 28.84
CA PRO A 6 -97.77 -29.18 29.68
C PRO A 6 -97.17 -29.43 31.07
N VAL A 7 -95.84 -29.40 31.19
CA VAL A 7 -95.14 -29.59 32.47
C VAL A 7 -95.38 -28.40 33.41
N ASN A 8 -95.26 -27.16 32.91
CA ASN A 8 -95.53 -25.95 33.70
C ASN A 8 -96.98 -25.90 34.18
N LEU A 9 -97.92 -26.30 33.32
CA LEU A 9 -99.34 -26.32 33.66
C LEU A 9 -99.62 -27.31 34.81
N GLY A 10 -98.98 -28.48 34.80
CA GLY A 10 -99.09 -29.47 35.88
C GLY A 10 -98.58 -28.95 37.22
N PHE A 11 -97.40 -28.34 37.24
CA PHE A 11 -96.84 -27.73 38.45
C PHE A 11 -97.67 -26.55 38.97
N PHE A 12 -98.18 -25.70 38.07
CA PHE A 12 -99.01 -24.55 38.46
C PHE A 12 -100.35 -24.99 39.03
N ALA A 13 -100.99 -25.98 38.42
CA ALA A 13 -102.23 -26.56 38.93
C ALA A 13 -102.02 -27.20 40.32
N ALA A 14 -100.94 -27.97 40.50
CA ALA A 14 -100.61 -28.59 41.79
C ALA A 14 -100.36 -27.52 42.88
N MET A 15 -99.59 -26.47 42.57
CA MET A 15 -99.31 -25.38 43.53
C MET A 15 -100.56 -24.55 43.84
N LEU A 16 -101.43 -24.29 42.86
CA LEU A 16 -102.71 -23.61 43.11
C LEU A 16 -103.68 -24.46 43.92
N ILE A 17 -103.76 -25.77 43.67
CA ILE A 17 -104.57 -26.68 44.49
C ILE A 17 -104.07 -26.66 45.94
N MET A 18 -102.76 -26.79 46.15
CA MET A 18 -102.19 -26.70 47.50
C MET A 18 -102.44 -25.33 48.14
N ALA A 19 -102.32 -24.23 47.40
CA ALA A 19 -102.59 -22.89 47.91
C ALA A 19 -104.06 -22.67 48.27
N VAL A 20 -105.00 -23.22 47.49
CA VAL A 20 -106.44 -23.15 47.78
C VAL A 20 -106.79 -24.05 48.97
N VAL A 21 -106.22 -25.25 49.06
CA VAL A 21 -106.40 -26.13 50.21
C VAL A 21 -105.87 -25.47 51.48
N ASP A 22 -104.69 -24.86 51.43
CA ASP A 22 -104.10 -24.08 52.53
C ASP A 22 -105.03 -22.94 52.96
N ALA A 23 -105.48 -22.12 52.00
CA ALA A 23 -106.38 -21.00 52.23
C ALA A 23 -107.74 -21.43 52.82
N VAL A 24 -108.34 -22.52 52.31
CA VAL A 24 -109.60 -23.06 52.83
C VAL A 24 -109.42 -23.68 54.21
N SER A 25 -108.30 -24.38 54.46
CA SER A 25 -108.00 -24.95 55.78
C SER A 25 -107.76 -23.86 56.83
N ALA A 26 -107.05 -22.79 56.45
CA ALA A 26 -106.80 -21.63 57.30
C ALA A 26 -108.10 -20.93 57.73
N VAL A 27 -109.08 -20.83 56.82
CA VAL A 27 -110.41 -20.29 57.10
C VAL A 27 -111.26 -21.24 57.96
N ARG A 28 -111.15 -22.56 57.80
CA ARG A 28 -111.91 -23.58 58.57
C ARG A 28 -111.25 -24.00 59.91
N ARG A 29 -110.24 -23.26 60.40
CA ARG A 29 -109.46 -23.58 61.63
C ARG A 29 -108.77 -24.97 61.60
N GLY A 30 -108.34 -25.43 60.42
CA GLY A 30 -107.38 -26.53 60.29
C GLY A 30 -105.94 -26.00 60.33
N SER A 31 -104.97 -26.84 60.75
CA SER A 31 -103.54 -26.49 60.91
C SER A 31 -102.64 -27.08 59.82
N LEU A 32 -103.15 -27.23 58.60
CA LEU A 32 -102.32 -27.72 57.49
C LEU A 32 -101.58 -26.52 56.89
N ASP A 33 -100.25 -26.48 57.08
CA ASP A 33 -99.37 -25.46 56.50
C ASP A 33 -98.69 -26.03 55.25
N TYR A 34 -99.23 -25.69 54.09
CA TYR A 34 -98.68 -26.09 52.81
C TYR A 34 -97.72 -25.05 52.22
N ARG A 35 -97.38 -23.97 52.93
CA ARG A 35 -96.47 -22.92 52.41
C ARG A 35 -95.10 -23.49 52.04
N GLY A 36 -94.50 -24.27 52.96
CA GLY A 36 -93.24 -24.97 52.72
C GLY A 36 -93.32 -26.01 51.59
N ALA A 37 -94.47 -26.68 51.46
CA ALA A 37 -94.70 -27.67 50.40
C ALA A 37 -94.86 -27.02 49.02
N ILE A 38 -95.48 -25.84 48.95
CA ILE A 38 -95.63 -25.04 47.71
C ILE A 38 -94.25 -24.56 47.24
N VAL A 39 -93.41 -24.03 48.15
CA VAL A 39 -92.03 -23.64 47.80
C VAL A 39 -91.22 -24.85 47.36
N SER A 40 -91.28 -25.96 48.10
CA SER A 40 -90.56 -27.18 47.76
C SER A 40 -91.00 -27.76 46.41
N THR A 41 -92.28 -27.64 46.07
CA THR A 41 -92.82 -28.05 44.76
C THR A 41 -92.36 -27.10 43.64
N GLY A 42 -92.25 -25.79 43.91
CA GLY A 42 -91.63 -24.83 42.99
C GLY A 42 -90.16 -25.13 42.73
N VAL A 43 -89.39 -25.46 43.77
CA VAL A 43 -87.99 -25.90 43.67
C VAL A 43 -87.88 -27.23 42.91
N LEU A 44 -88.78 -28.18 43.13
CA LEU A 44 -88.85 -29.43 42.36
C LEU A 44 -89.09 -29.14 40.87
N GLY A 45 -89.99 -28.19 40.55
CA GLY A 45 -90.21 -27.71 39.19
C GLY A 45 -88.95 -27.12 38.55
N THR A 46 -88.09 -26.45 39.33
CA THR A 46 -86.78 -25.98 38.87
C THR A 46 -85.87 -27.13 38.45
N PHE A 47 -85.75 -28.16 39.29
CA PHE A 47 -84.93 -29.33 38.96
C PHE A 47 -85.44 -30.08 37.72
N VAL A 48 -86.77 -30.25 37.59
CA VAL A 48 -87.38 -30.89 36.42
C VAL A 48 -87.19 -30.04 35.16
N GLY A 49 -87.32 -28.71 35.24
CA GLY A 49 -87.12 -27.83 34.10
C GLY A 49 -85.67 -27.84 33.57
N VAL A 50 -84.69 -27.82 34.49
CA VAL A 50 -83.27 -27.99 34.12
C VAL A 50 -83.01 -29.37 33.53
N PHE A 51 -83.58 -30.44 34.11
CA PHE A 51 -83.42 -31.80 33.60
C PHE A 51 -83.95 -31.96 32.17
N ILE A 52 -85.13 -31.42 31.87
CA ILE A 52 -85.69 -31.40 30.50
C ILE A 52 -84.79 -30.60 29.55
N GLY A 53 -84.27 -29.46 29.99
CA GLY A 53 -83.33 -28.63 29.19
C GLY A 53 -81.99 -29.31 28.91
N LEU A 54 -81.59 -30.29 29.72
CA LEU A 54 -80.35 -31.04 29.56
C LEU A 54 -80.50 -32.35 28.76
N GLN A 55 -81.71 -32.89 28.60
CA GLN A 55 -81.92 -34.17 27.88
C GLN A 55 -81.49 -34.12 26.42
N GLY A 56 -81.57 -32.96 25.78
CA GLY A 56 -81.13 -32.74 24.39
C GLY A 56 -79.78 -32.03 24.26
N PHE A 57 -79.01 -31.91 25.34
CA PHE A 57 -77.78 -31.13 25.35
C PHE A 57 -76.60 -31.94 24.83
N ASP A 58 -76.07 -31.56 23.66
CA ASP A 58 -74.86 -32.14 23.07
C ASP A 58 -73.65 -31.24 23.33
N THR A 59 -72.64 -31.79 24.01
CA THR A 59 -71.38 -31.09 24.32
C THR A 59 -70.56 -30.76 23.07
N ASN A 60 -70.79 -31.45 21.95
CA ASN A 60 -70.05 -31.25 20.71
C ASN A 60 -70.69 -30.20 19.79
N ASN A 61 -71.96 -29.84 20.01
CA ASN A 61 -72.68 -28.83 19.22
C ASN A 61 -73.40 -27.82 20.13
N LEU A 62 -72.62 -26.94 20.76
CA LEU A 62 -73.12 -25.92 21.69
C LEU A 62 -74.12 -24.96 21.04
N ARG A 63 -74.00 -24.69 19.73
CA ARG A 63 -74.82 -23.68 19.04
C ARG A 63 -76.30 -24.09 18.95
N GLU A 64 -76.57 -25.38 18.77
CA GLU A 64 -77.93 -25.93 18.75
C GLU A 64 -78.43 -26.33 20.15
N SER A 65 -77.51 -26.67 21.06
CA SER A 65 -77.85 -27.13 22.41
C SER A 65 -78.21 -25.99 23.38
N VAL A 66 -77.59 -24.81 23.22
CA VAL A 66 -77.85 -23.65 24.10
C VAL A 66 -79.31 -23.16 24.03
N PRO A 67 -79.97 -23.03 22.86
CA PRO A 67 -81.38 -22.67 22.79
C PRO A 67 -82.32 -23.63 23.54
N SER A 68 -82.11 -24.95 23.46
CA SER A 68 -82.92 -25.95 24.17
C SER A 68 -82.73 -25.88 25.68
N LEU A 69 -81.48 -25.69 26.14
CA LEU A 69 -81.17 -25.48 27.56
C LEU A 69 -81.84 -24.20 28.11
N LEU A 70 -81.82 -23.11 27.34
CA LEU A 70 -82.47 -21.85 27.70
C LEU A 70 -84.00 -22.03 27.84
N GLU A 71 -84.62 -22.93 27.09
CA GLU A 71 -86.05 -23.23 27.21
C GLU A 71 -86.39 -24.01 28.49
N GLY A 72 -85.57 -25.02 28.85
CA GLY A 72 -85.70 -25.73 30.12
C GLY A 72 -85.47 -24.81 31.33
N MET A 73 -84.50 -23.90 31.23
CA MET A 73 -84.23 -22.93 32.29
C MET A 73 -85.38 -21.90 32.46
N LYS A 74 -86.05 -21.48 31.39
CA LYS A 74 -87.25 -20.62 31.49
C LYS A 74 -88.38 -21.29 32.28
N THR A 75 -88.61 -22.57 32.03
CA THR A 75 -89.57 -23.42 32.77
C THR A 75 -89.18 -23.55 34.24
N ALA A 76 -87.88 -23.75 34.50
CA ALA A 76 -87.34 -23.86 35.84
C ALA A 76 -87.52 -22.58 36.69
N PHE A 77 -87.33 -21.40 36.08
CA PHE A 77 -87.55 -20.12 36.75
C PHE A 77 -89.03 -19.83 36.99
N ALA A 78 -89.92 -20.12 36.03
CA ALA A 78 -91.34 -19.80 36.15
C ALA A 78 -92.02 -20.56 37.31
N THR A 79 -91.69 -21.84 37.49
CA THR A 79 -92.20 -22.67 38.60
C THR A 79 -91.70 -22.20 39.97
N SER A 80 -90.45 -21.75 40.05
CA SER A 80 -89.86 -21.21 41.28
C SER A 80 -90.48 -19.88 41.70
N ILE A 81 -90.63 -18.95 40.76
CA ILE A 81 -91.25 -17.64 41.00
C ILE A 81 -92.69 -17.80 41.48
N LEU A 82 -93.46 -18.72 40.89
CA LEU A 82 -94.83 -18.99 41.33
C LEU A 82 -94.89 -19.65 42.71
N GLY A 83 -94.02 -20.63 42.99
CA GLY A 83 -93.97 -21.29 44.30
C GLY A 83 -93.62 -20.32 45.43
N MET A 84 -92.59 -19.49 45.24
CA MET A 84 -92.22 -18.46 46.21
C MET A 84 -93.28 -17.35 46.30
N GLY A 85 -93.82 -16.89 45.17
CA GLY A 85 -94.84 -15.85 45.11
C GLY A 85 -96.12 -16.26 45.84
N LEU A 86 -96.65 -17.47 45.59
CA LEU A 86 -97.82 -18.00 46.27
C LEU A 86 -97.57 -18.18 47.78
N SER A 87 -96.39 -18.69 48.17
CA SER A 87 -96.04 -18.85 49.58
C SER A 87 -95.98 -17.50 50.33
N ILE A 88 -95.41 -16.47 49.71
CA ILE A 88 -95.34 -15.12 50.29
C ILE A 88 -96.75 -14.52 50.39
N ILE A 89 -97.56 -14.63 49.34
CA ILE A 89 -98.95 -14.14 49.35
C ILE A 89 -99.78 -14.83 50.44
N LEU A 90 -99.67 -16.15 50.60
CA LEU A 90 -100.33 -16.89 51.69
C LEU A 90 -99.82 -16.44 53.06
N THR A 91 -98.52 -16.18 53.20
CA THR A 91 -97.92 -15.71 54.45
C THR A 91 -98.45 -14.32 54.83
N VAL A 92 -98.61 -13.42 53.86
CA VAL A 92 -99.11 -12.05 54.09
C VAL A 92 -100.62 -12.03 54.33
N LEU A 93 -101.40 -12.80 53.56
CA LEU A 93 -102.87 -12.82 53.68
C LEU A 93 -103.35 -13.52 54.95
N PHE A 94 -102.63 -14.54 55.42
CA PHE A 94 -103.02 -15.34 56.59
C PHE A 94 -102.12 -15.09 57.80
N HIS A 95 -101.58 -13.88 57.94
CA HIS A 95 -100.89 -13.45 59.16
C HIS A 95 -101.86 -13.51 60.36
N ARG A 96 -101.84 -14.63 61.10
CA ARG A 96 -102.53 -14.74 62.38
C ARG A 96 -101.61 -14.22 63.48
N ALA A 97 -102.00 -13.06 64.00
CA ALA A 97 -101.48 -12.50 65.24
C ALA A 97 -101.89 -13.39 66.42
N GLY A 98 -100.90 -13.81 67.22
CA GLY A 98 -101.10 -14.46 68.50
C GLY A 98 -100.05 -15.55 68.74
N GLU A 99 -99.16 -15.30 69.70
CA GLU A 99 -98.14 -16.21 70.28
C GLU A 99 -96.70 -16.15 69.71
N ALA A 100 -96.08 -14.96 69.59
CA ALA A 100 -94.66 -14.83 69.22
C ALA A 100 -93.79 -13.92 70.12
N GLU A 101 -94.32 -13.30 71.19
CA GLU A 101 -93.51 -12.34 71.98
C GLU A 101 -92.59 -12.96 73.06
N SER A 102 -92.83 -14.21 73.50
CA SER A 102 -92.01 -14.82 74.56
C SER A 102 -90.79 -15.59 74.04
N GLU A 103 -90.89 -16.26 72.90
CA GLU A 103 -89.79 -17.04 72.30
C GLU A 103 -88.78 -16.13 71.58
N GLN A 104 -89.28 -15.07 70.95
CA GLN A 104 -88.46 -14.08 70.22
C GLN A 104 -87.53 -13.30 71.17
N GLN A 105 -87.98 -12.97 72.38
CA GLN A 105 -87.13 -12.32 73.40
C GLN A 105 -86.04 -13.24 73.98
N ALA A 106 -86.31 -14.55 74.08
CA ALA A 106 -85.32 -15.53 74.53
C ALA A 106 -84.24 -15.80 73.46
N LEU A 107 -84.64 -15.85 72.19
CA LEU A 107 -83.72 -15.92 71.05
C LEU A 107 -82.85 -14.66 70.94
N ILE A 108 -83.41 -13.46 71.10
CA ILE A 108 -82.65 -12.21 71.06
C ILE A 108 -81.54 -12.20 72.12
N LYS A 109 -81.83 -12.59 73.37
CA LYS A 109 -80.81 -12.66 74.43
C LYS A 109 -79.72 -13.72 74.16
N THR A 110 -80.06 -14.78 73.45
CA THR A 110 -79.10 -15.84 73.07
C THR A 110 -78.19 -15.36 71.93
N ILE A 111 -78.77 -14.69 70.93
CA ILE A 111 -78.06 -14.06 69.82
C ILE A 111 -77.14 -12.95 70.31
N GLU A 112 -77.56 -12.12 71.26
CA GLU A 112 -76.72 -11.08 71.86
C GLU A 112 -75.50 -11.69 72.56
N ARG A 113 -75.68 -12.77 73.33
CA ARG A 113 -74.57 -13.47 73.99
C ARG A 113 -73.58 -14.13 73.02
N GLU A 114 -74.06 -14.74 71.94
CA GLU A 114 -73.17 -15.30 70.90
C GLU A 114 -72.47 -14.19 70.11
N SER A 115 -73.17 -13.10 69.80
CA SER A 115 -72.62 -11.93 69.12
C SER A 115 -71.50 -11.29 69.95
N GLU A 116 -71.69 -11.14 71.26
CA GLU A 116 -70.67 -10.59 72.17
C GLU A 116 -69.41 -11.47 72.23
N LYS A 117 -69.59 -12.80 72.34
CA LYS A 117 -68.46 -13.76 72.31
C LYS A 117 -67.75 -13.77 70.96
N SER A 118 -68.50 -13.72 69.86
CA SER A 118 -67.95 -13.63 68.51
C SER A 118 -67.17 -12.34 68.31
N ARG A 119 -67.68 -11.21 68.84
CA ARG A 119 -67.00 -9.92 68.81
C ARG A 119 -65.69 -9.94 69.59
N GLN A 120 -65.69 -10.49 70.80
CA GLN A 120 -64.46 -10.67 71.60
C GLN A 120 -63.45 -11.59 70.92
N ALA A 121 -63.90 -12.72 70.37
CA ALA A 121 -63.03 -13.64 69.63
C ALA A 121 -62.45 -12.97 68.37
N MET A 122 -63.25 -12.19 67.65
CA MET A 122 -62.82 -11.45 66.48
C MET A 122 -61.82 -10.35 66.84
N GLU A 123 -62.00 -9.65 67.96
CA GLU A 123 -61.09 -8.62 68.46
C GLU A 123 -59.72 -9.21 68.82
N VAL A 124 -59.70 -10.32 69.56
CA VAL A 124 -58.47 -11.07 69.87
C VAL A 124 -57.80 -11.59 68.60
N HIS A 125 -58.57 -12.15 67.66
CA HIS A 125 -58.03 -12.67 66.41
C HIS A 125 -57.49 -11.56 65.50
N PHE A 126 -58.12 -10.38 65.53
CA PHE A 126 -57.67 -9.20 64.79
C PHE A 126 -56.35 -8.66 65.37
N GLU A 127 -56.23 -8.53 66.69
CA GLU A 127 -54.97 -8.18 67.35
C GLU A 127 -53.85 -9.18 67.02
N GLN A 128 -54.13 -10.48 67.11
CA GLN A 128 -53.14 -11.52 66.76
C GLN A 128 -52.74 -11.45 65.28
N THR A 129 -53.68 -11.14 64.39
CA THR A 129 -53.40 -11.01 62.95
C THR A 129 -52.57 -9.76 62.68
N GLN A 130 -52.88 -8.63 63.32
CA GLN A 130 -52.07 -7.42 63.21
C GLN A 130 -50.65 -7.63 63.75
N LEU A 131 -50.50 -8.28 64.90
CA LEU A 131 -49.18 -8.60 65.47
C LEU A 131 -48.34 -9.45 64.52
N LYS A 132 -48.92 -10.52 63.95
CA LYS A 132 -48.22 -11.37 62.97
C LYS A 132 -47.89 -10.62 61.68
N LEU A 133 -48.75 -9.71 61.23
CA LEU A 133 -48.49 -8.88 60.06
C LEU A 133 -47.34 -7.90 60.33
N GLN A 134 -47.32 -7.28 61.51
CA GLN A 134 -46.23 -6.40 61.95
C GLN A 134 -44.90 -7.15 61.97
N GLN A 135 -44.88 -8.35 62.56
CA GLN A 135 -43.71 -9.22 62.60
C GLN A 135 -43.25 -9.66 61.20
N ALA A 136 -44.19 -9.95 60.28
CA ALA A 136 -43.88 -10.29 58.90
C ALA A 136 -43.29 -9.08 58.14
N ILE A 137 -43.81 -7.87 58.36
CA ILE A 137 -43.31 -6.64 57.76
C ILE A 137 -41.90 -6.32 58.25
N GLU A 138 -41.64 -6.43 59.56
CA GLU A 138 -40.30 -6.27 60.13
C GLU A 138 -39.32 -7.32 59.59
N GLY A 139 -39.73 -8.59 59.57
CA GLY A 139 -38.93 -9.68 59.03
C GLY A 139 -38.62 -9.51 57.54
N LEU A 140 -39.58 -9.05 56.73
CA LEU A 140 -39.36 -8.76 55.31
C LEU A 140 -38.42 -7.57 55.11
N SER A 141 -38.58 -6.50 55.90
CA SER A 141 -37.75 -5.30 55.78
C SER A 141 -36.29 -5.56 56.17
N GLN A 142 -36.04 -6.34 57.24
CA GLN A 142 -34.69 -6.73 57.64
C GLN A 142 -34.07 -7.69 56.62
N ASN A 143 -34.74 -8.80 56.30
CA ASN A 143 -34.17 -9.81 55.41
C ASN A 143 -33.91 -9.29 53.98
N ALA A 144 -34.79 -8.43 53.45
CA ALA A 144 -34.57 -7.84 52.14
C ALA A 144 -33.38 -6.87 52.12
N SER A 145 -33.17 -6.11 53.19
CA SER A 145 -32.05 -5.17 53.32
C SER A 145 -30.72 -5.93 53.45
N ASP A 146 -30.67 -6.96 54.30
CA ASP A 146 -29.47 -7.77 54.52
C ASP A 146 -29.08 -8.54 53.25
N GLN A 147 -30.05 -9.10 52.52
CA GLN A 147 -29.78 -9.75 51.23
C GLN A 147 -29.28 -8.77 50.15
N LEU A 148 -29.81 -7.55 50.12
CA LEU A 148 -29.33 -6.51 49.19
C LEU A 148 -27.90 -6.10 49.51
N VAL A 149 -27.58 -5.86 50.78
CA VAL A 149 -26.22 -5.51 51.22
C VAL A 149 -25.24 -6.64 50.91
N ALA A 150 -25.59 -7.88 51.24
CA ALA A 150 -24.73 -9.04 50.96
C ALA A 150 -24.51 -9.26 49.44
N SER A 151 -25.55 -9.03 48.63
CA SER A 151 -25.43 -9.12 47.16
C SER A 151 -24.55 -7.99 46.62
N LEU A 152 -24.69 -6.77 47.15
CA LEU A 152 -23.90 -5.62 46.73
C LEU A 152 -22.42 -5.80 47.13
N GLU A 153 -22.14 -6.28 48.34
CA GLU A 153 -20.77 -6.62 48.78
C GLU A 153 -20.14 -7.69 47.88
N SER A 154 -20.90 -8.73 47.52
CA SER A 154 -20.44 -9.78 46.61
C SER A 154 -20.07 -9.21 45.23
N VAL A 155 -20.92 -8.34 44.68
CA VAL A 155 -20.67 -7.66 43.40
C VAL A 155 -19.45 -6.73 43.50
N VAL A 156 -19.33 -5.95 44.56
CA VAL A 156 -18.18 -5.05 44.77
C VAL A 156 -16.88 -5.84 44.93
N LYS A 157 -16.92 -6.96 45.64
CA LYS A 157 -15.75 -7.83 45.82
C LYS A 157 -15.33 -8.46 44.48
N ALA A 158 -16.28 -9.04 43.74
CA ALA A 158 -16.03 -9.60 42.42
C ALA A 158 -15.53 -8.52 41.42
N PHE A 159 -16.07 -7.31 41.51
CA PHE A 159 -15.60 -6.18 40.72
C PHE A 159 -14.16 -5.79 41.06
N ASN A 160 -13.80 -5.69 42.34
CA ASN A 160 -12.42 -5.38 42.77
C ASN A 160 -11.42 -6.48 42.41
N GLU A 161 -11.81 -7.75 42.53
CA GLU A 161 -10.99 -8.89 42.09
C GLU A 161 -10.74 -8.82 40.58
N ASN A 162 -11.80 -8.61 39.78
CA ASN A 162 -11.68 -8.46 38.33
C ASN A 162 -10.88 -7.20 37.93
N LEU A 163 -11.01 -6.11 38.68
CA LEU A 163 -10.22 -4.89 38.48
C LEU A 163 -8.73 -5.18 38.67
N THR A 164 -8.38 -5.87 39.75
CA THR A 164 -6.98 -6.16 40.09
C THR A 164 -6.36 -7.13 39.09
N GLU A 165 -7.10 -8.16 38.68
CA GLU A 165 -6.60 -9.20 37.79
C GLU A 165 -6.54 -8.72 36.33
N GLN A 166 -7.68 -8.29 35.75
CA GLN A 166 -7.71 -7.94 34.33
C GLN A 166 -7.06 -6.61 34.02
N PHE A 167 -7.21 -5.58 34.87
CA PHE A 167 -6.50 -4.32 34.61
C PHE A 167 -5.03 -4.44 34.99
N GLY A 168 -4.67 -5.20 36.03
CA GLY A 168 -3.27 -5.46 36.37
C GLY A 168 -2.50 -6.11 35.22
N GLU A 169 -3.04 -7.19 34.66
CA GLU A 169 -2.43 -7.87 33.50
C GLU A 169 -2.44 -6.99 32.25
N ASN A 170 -3.51 -6.23 31.98
CA ASN A 170 -3.53 -5.29 30.86
C ASN A 170 -2.50 -4.16 31.01
N PHE A 171 -2.30 -3.62 32.21
CA PHE A 171 -1.26 -2.61 32.46
C PHE A 171 0.14 -3.18 32.29
N LYS A 172 0.36 -4.43 32.70
CA LYS A 172 1.64 -5.11 32.50
C LYS A 172 1.92 -5.34 31.01
N ALA A 173 0.93 -5.85 30.25
CA ALA A 173 1.04 -6.02 28.81
C ALA A 173 1.24 -4.68 28.08
N LEU A 174 0.54 -3.62 28.51
CA LEU A 174 0.73 -2.27 27.99
C LEU A 174 2.14 -1.76 28.28
N ASN A 175 2.64 -1.91 29.51
CA ASN A 175 3.98 -1.51 29.89
C ASN A 175 5.05 -2.26 29.08
N ASP A 176 4.87 -3.57 28.87
CA ASP A 176 5.76 -4.38 28.03
C ASP A 176 5.73 -3.91 26.56
N ALA A 177 4.55 -3.57 26.02
CA ALA A 177 4.42 -3.03 24.67
C ALA A 177 5.11 -1.66 24.52
N VAL A 178 4.95 -0.78 25.51
CA VAL A 178 5.64 0.52 25.56
C VAL A 178 7.15 0.32 25.69
N GLY A 179 7.61 -0.61 26.52
CA GLY A 179 9.04 -0.95 26.62
C GLY A 179 9.63 -1.43 25.29
N ARG A 180 8.91 -2.31 24.57
CA ARG A 180 9.31 -2.73 23.22
C ARG A 180 9.34 -1.58 22.22
N LEU A 181 8.40 -0.63 22.32
CA LEU A 181 8.39 0.59 21.51
C LEU A 181 9.60 1.48 21.79
N LEU A 182 10.03 1.61 23.04
CA LEU A 182 11.23 2.37 23.39
C LEU A 182 12.50 1.71 22.83
N VAL A 183 12.63 0.39 22.97
CA VAL A 183 13.75 -0.36 22.36
C VAL A 183 13.73 -0.22 20.84
N TRP A 184 12.55 -0.32 20.22
CA TRP A 184 12.40 -0.07 18.78
C TRP A 184 12.81 1.36 18.40
N GLN A 185 12.46 2.36 19.21
CA GLN A 185 12.82 3.76 18.98
C GLN A 185 14.33 3.99 19.07
N GLU A 186 15.02 3.36 20.04
CA GLU A 186 16.48 3.42 20.14
C GLU A 186 17.14 2.80 18.90
N ASN A 187 16.73 1.58 18.52
CA ASN A 187 17.24 0.91 17.33
C ASN A 187 16.98 1.73 16.05
N TYR A 188 15.80 2.38 15.96
CA TYR A 188 15.45 3.21 14.82
C TYR A 188 16.31 4.48 14.76
N ARG A 189 16.63 5.09 15.91
CA ARG A 189 17.56 6.22 15.97
C ARG A 189 18.94 5.80 15.45
N ASP A 190 19.45 4.66 15.91
CA ASP A 190 20.77 4.17 15.48
C ASP A 190 20.80 3.85 13.97
N LEU A 191 19.68 3.34 13.41
CA LEU A 191 19.51 3.20 11.96
C LEU A 191 19.59 4.54 11.23
N VAL A 192 18.88 5.57 11.72
CA VAL A 192 18.88 6.91 11.10
C VAL A 192 20.28 7.54 11.15
N ASP A 193 21.02 7.34 12.24
CA ASP A 193 22.39 7.83 12.36
C ASP A 193 23.34 7.10 11.39
N ALA A 194 23.17 5.79 11.21
CA ALA A 194 23.91 5.01 10.21
C ALA A 194 23.58 5.44 8.77
N ASP A 195 22.31 5.64 8.45
CA ASP A 195 21.88 6.14 7.13
C ASP A 195 22.44 7.54 6.86
N ARG A 196 22.47 8.41 7.87
CA ARG A 196 23.06 9.75 7.74
C ARG A 196 24.56 9.68 7.44
N ALA A 197 25.30 8.81 8.12
CA ALA A 197 26.71 8.61 7.85
C ALA A 197 26.93 8.07 6.42
N LEU A 198 26.11 7.12 5.98
CA LEU A 198 26.17 6.57 4.63
C LEU A 198 25.88 7.61 3.55
N ILE A 199 24.91 8.51 3.78
CA ILE A 199 24.63 9.63 2.85
C ILE A 199 25.84 10.56 2.75
N GLN A 200 26.50 10.89 3.86
CA GLN A 200 27.72 11.72 3.85
C GLN A 200 28.87 11.04 3.10
N ASP A 201 29.00 9.72 3.22
CA ASP A 201 29.97 8.94 2.44
C ASP A 201 29.68 9.00 0.94
N ILE A 202 28.41 8.89 0.55
CA ILE A 202 27.97 9.01 -0.84
C ILE A 202 28.25 10.41 -1.38
N GLU A 203 27.96 11.46 -0.62
CA GLU A 203 28.26 12.85 -1.02
C GLU A 203 29.76 13.04 -1.26
N ARG A 204 30.61 12.56 -0.34
CA ARG A 204 32.07 12.60 -0.50
C ARG A 204 32.55 11.83 -1.73
N ALA A 205 32.01 10.63 -1.96
CA ALA A 205 32.33 9.83 -3.14
C ALA A 205 31.91 10.54 -4.43
N HIS A 206 30.76 11.22 -4.43
CA HIS A 206 30.28 11.98 -5.57
C HIS A 206 31.21 13.16 -5.91
N GLU A 207 31.66 13.91 -4.90
CA GLU A 207 32.65 14.99 -5.08
C GLU A 207 33.97 14.46 -5.65
N GLN A 208 34.46 13.31 -5.17
CA GLN A 208 35.66 12.67 -5.69
C GLN A 208 35.48 12.24 -7.15
N ILE A 209 34.32 11.69 -7.53
CA ILE A 209 34.01 11.33 -8.91
C ILE A 209 34.05 12.56 -9.81
N ILE A 210 33.45 13.68 -9.38
CA ILE A 210 33.49 14.94 -10.13
C ILE A 210 34.95 15.38 -10.33
N ALA A 211 35.78 15.34 -9.29
CA ALA A 211 37.19 15.71 -9.39
C ALA A 211 37.96 14.84 -10.39
N VAL A 212 37.75 13.52 -10.35
CA VAL A 212 38.37 12.57 -11.29
C VAL A 212 37.91 12.81 -12.72
N LEU A 213 36.62 13.07 -12.94
CA LEU A 213 36.09 13.38 -14.26
C LEU A 213 36.68 14.68 -14.82
N GLN A 214 36.82 15.72 -13.99
CA GLN A 214 37.47 16.97 -14.40
C GLN A 214 38.94 16.76 -14.75
N GLN A 215 39.68 15.99 -13.93
CA GLN A 215 41.07 15.66 -14.22
C GLN A 215 41.22 14.87 -15.51
N THR A 216 40.34 13.89 -15.73
CA THR A 216 40.32 13.08 -16.96
C THR A 216 40.01 13.94 -18.19
N GLY A 217 39.08 14.89 -18.06
CA GLY A 217 38.77 15.86 -19.10
C GLY A 217 39.95 16.76 -19.46
N ARG A 218 40.69 17.25 -18.46
CA ARG A 218 41.94 17.99 -18.69
C ARG A 218 43.00 17.13 -19.38
N GLY A 219 43.21 15.89 -18.91
CA GLY A 219 44.14 14.96 -19.53
C GLY A 219 43.80 14.66 -20.99
N HIS A 220 42.52 14.54 -21.33
CA HIS A 220 42.08 14.43 -22.72
C HIS A 220 42.44 15.67 -23.55
N ALA A 221 42.23 16.87 -23.02
CA ALA A 221 42.61 18.11 -23.70
C ALA A 221 44.12 18.21 -23.93
N ASP A 222 44.94 17.79 -22.95
CA ASP A 222 46.40 17.77 -23.09
C ASP A 222 46.88 16.77 -24.15
N VAL A 223 46.26 15.58 -24.20
CA VAL A 223 46.52 14.59 -25.24
C VAL A 223 46.11 15.14 -26.61
N GLN A 224 44.94 15.78 -26.72
CA GLN A 224 44.49 16.38 -27.97
C GLN A 224 45.44 17.48 -28.44
N ASN A 225 45.87 18.39 -27.55
CA ASN A 225 46.86 19.42 -27.87
C ASN A 225 48.19 18.79 -28.33
N SER A 226 48.61 17.68 -27.71
CA SER A 226 49.83 16.96 -28.11
C SER A 226 49.68 16.33 -29.50
N LEU A 227 48.51 15.76 -29.82
CA LEU A 227 48.20 15.23 -31.15
C LEU A 227 48.18 16.34 -32.21
N ASP A 228 47.54 17.47 -31.92
CA ASP A 228 47.49 18.63 -32.81
C ASP A 228 48.91 19.19 -33.08
N ASN A 229 49.80 19.14 -32.09
CA ASN A 229 51.21 19.52 -32.25
C ASN A 229 52.07 18.47 -32.98
N LEU A 230 51.68 17.18 -32.96
CA LEU A 230 52.42 16.13 -33.67
C LEU A 230 52.20 16.17 -35.18
N VAL A 231 51.00 16.54 -35.64
CA VAL A 231 50.68 16.65 -37.08
C VAL A 231 51.65 17.55 -37.84
N PRO A 232 51.93 18.81 -37.43
CA PRO A 232 52.88 19.67 -38.13
C PRO A 232 54.30 19.12 -38.08
N VAL A 233 54.72 18.48 -36.99
CA VAL A 233 56.04 17.84 -36.88
C VAL A 233 56.18 16.71 -37.89
N LEU A 234 55.16 15.85 -38.03
CA LEU A 234 55.15 14.77 -39.02
C LEU A 234 55.19 15.32 -40.45
N ASN A 235 54.48 16.41 -40.73
CA ASN A 235 54.53 17.08 -42.02
C ASN A 235 55.92 17.67 -42.31
N GLN A 236 56.54 18.33 -41.33
CA GLN A 236 57.89 18.88 -41.44
C GLN A 236 58.91 17.76 -41.73
N LEU A 237 58.84 16.65 -41.02
CA LEU A 237 59.73 15.50 -41.23
C LEU A 237 59.57 14.89 -42.63
N SER A 238 58.34 14.84 -43.14
CA SER A 238 58.05 14.38 -44.51
C SER A 238 58.68 15.30 -45.56
N GLU A 239 58.62 16.62 -45.36
CA GLU A 239 59.27 17.59 -46.24
C GLU A 239 60.79 17.53 -46.17
N GLU A 240 61.37 17.35 -44.98
CA GLU A 240 62.81 17.13 -44.82
C GLU A 240 63.28 15.86 -45.50
N ALA A 241 62.52 14.76 -45.41
CA ALA A 241 62.80 13.53 -46.13
C ALA A 241 62.79 13.74 -47.66
N ARG A 242 61.81 14.48 -48.19
CA ARG A 242 61.76 14.85 -49.61
C ARG A 242 62.92 15.74 -50.04
N LEU A 243 63.33 16.68 -49.19
CA LEU A 243 64.51 17.52 -49.45
C LEU A 243 65.79 16.68 -49.46
N LEU A 244 65.94 15.74 -48.54
CA LEU A 244 67.09 14.86 -48.46
C LEU A 244 67.20 13.98 -49.72
N GLU A 245 66.09 13.45 -50.24
CA GLU A 245 66.11 12.68 -51.50
C GLU A 245 66.50 13.55 -52.70
N ARG A 246 66.09 14.82 -52.73
CA ARG A 246 66.54 15.79 -53.73
C ARG A 246 68.05 16.04 -53.64
N HIS A 247 68.58 16.27 -52.44
CA HIS A 247 70.02 16.42 -52.23
C HIS A 247 70.79 15.15 -52.63
N ARG A 248 70.28 13.97 -52.29
CA ARG A 248 70.86 12.68 -52.70
C ARG A 248 70.98 12.58 -54.22
N THR A 249 69.89 12.92 -54.93
CA THR A 249 69.85 12.92 -56.39
C THR A 249 70.83 13.94 -56.99
N GLN A 250 70.92 15.13 -56.41
CA GLN A 250 71.85 16.17 -56.87
C GLN A 250 73.31 15.77 -56.64
N LEU A 251 73.64 15.19 -55.48
CA LEU A 251 74.97 14.65 -55.20
C LEU A 251 75.34 13.55 -56.20
N SER A 252 74.42 12.65 -56.56
CA SER A 252 74.64 11.64 -57.60
C SER A 252 75.02 12.27 -58.94
N LYS A 253 74.25 13.26 -59.40
CA LYS A 253 74.53 13.98 -60.65
C LYS A 253 75.85 14.75 -60.61
N SER A 254 76.16 15.39 -59.48
CA SER A 254 77.45 16.06 -59.30
C SER A 254 78.61 15.06 -59.30
N GLY A 255 78.43 13.87 -58.74
CA GLY A 255 79.41 12.78 -58.80
C GLY A 255 79.64 12.30 -60.24
N GLU A 256 78.58 12.12 -61.02
CA GLU A 256 78.67 11.78 -62.45
C GLU A 256 79.41 12.88 -63.24
N ALA A 257 79.05 14.15 -63.02
CA ALA A 257 79.72 15.28 -63.67
C ALA A 257 81.20 15.39 -63.26
N LEU A 258 81.53 15.11 -61.99
CA LEU A 258 82.91 15.09 -61.52
C LEU A 258 83.69 13.95 -62.19
N SER A 259 83.09 12.77 -62.34
CA SER A 259 83.69 11.67 -63.09
C SER A 259 83.96 12.06 -64.55
N GLU A 260 82.98 12.67 -65.23
CA GLU A 260 83.14 13.11 -66.63
C GLU A 260 84.23 14.17 -66.79
N THR A 261 84.32 15.11 -65.84
CA THR A 261 85.38 16.13 -65.84
C THR A 261 86.75 15.55 -65.53
N LEU A 262 86.86 14.56 -64.64
CA LEU A 262 88.10 13.80 -64.40
C LEU A 262 88.54 13.06 -65.67
N ASP A 263 87.62 12.41 -66.38
CA ASP A 263 87.92 11.74 -67.65
C ASP A 263 88.40 12.74 -68.72
N LYS A 264 87.72 13.89 -68.86
CA LYS A 264 88.15 14.97 -69.77
C LYS A 264 89.52 15.52 -69.39
N LEU A 265 89.81 15.71 -68.10
CA LEU A 265 91.13 16.14 -67.63
C LEU A 265 92.21 15.12 -67.97
N HIS A 266 91.92 13.83 -67.82
CA HIS A 266 92.86 12.77 -68.20
C HIS A 266 93.15 12.82 -69.71
N HIS A 267 92.11 12.97 -70.54
CA HIS A 267 92.28 13.14 -71.99
C HIS A 267 93.08 14.40 -72.35
N VAL A 268 92.78 15.54 -71.73
CA VAL A 268 93.54 16.78 -71.96
C VAL A 268 95.00 16.61 -71.53
N SER A 269 95.26 16.00 -70.38
CA SER A 269 96.60 15.70 -69.90
C SER A 269 97.37 14.81 -70.88
N ALA A 270 96.72 13.77 -71.42
CA ALA A 270 97.31 12.90 -72.43
C ALA A 270 97.65 13.68 -73.71
N ASN A 271 96.70 14.50 -74.21
CA ASN A 271 96.91 15.31 -75.40
C ASN A 271 98.03 16.35 -75.22
N VAL A 272 98.11 16.99 -74.04
CA VAL A 272 99.20 17.93 -73.72
C VAL A 272 100.54 17.20 -73.68
N SER A 273 100.60 16.02 -73.06
CA SER A 273 101.83 15.21 -73.04
C SER A 273 102.27 14.81 -74.45
N GLU A 274 101.35 14.38 -75.30
CA GLU A 274 101.63 14.04 -76.70
C GLU A 274 102.10 15.29 -77.49
N SER A 275 101.43 16.43 -77.32
CA SER A 275 101.82 17.67 -77.99
C SER A 275 103.21 18.14 -77.54
N LEU A 276 103.55 18.03 -76.25
CA LEU A 276 104.89 18.34 -75.74
C LEU A 276 105.96 17.40 -76.31
N ASP A 277 105.66 16.11 -76.47
CA ASP A 277 106.57 15.15 -77.10
C ASP A 277 106.80 15.46 -78.59
N GLN A 278 105.71 15.77 -79.32
CA GLN A 278 105.78 16.22 -80.71
C GLN A 278 106.58 17.52 -80.86
N GLN A 279 106.36 18.52 -79.98
CA GLN A 279 107.13 19.76 -79.98
C GLN A 279 108.61 19.50 -79.66
N THR A 280 108.91 18.66 -78.66
CA THR A 280 110.28 18.28 -78.31
C THR A 280 110.99 17.62 -79.49
N THR A 281 110.29 16.72 -80.20
CA THR A 281 110.78 16.08 -81.42
C THR A 281 111.00 17.10 -82.54
N ALA A 282 110.07 18.03 -82.74
CA ALA A 282 110.18 19.08 -83.76
C ALA A 282 111.36 20.02 -83.49
N VAL A 283 111.51 20.49 -82.25
CA VAL A 283 112.66 21.31 -81.81
C VAL A 283 113.97 20.54 -82.01
N SER A 284 114.00 19.25 -81.67
CA SER A 284 115.18 18.41 -81.88
C SER A 284 115.55 18.28 -83.37
N ARG A 285 114.55 18.09 -84.26
CA ARG A 285 114.78 18.08 -85.71
C ARG A 285 115.26 19.42 -86.22
N LEU A 286 114.67 20.52 -85.76
CA LEU A 286 115.03 21.86 -86.20
C LEU A 286 116.44 22.23 -85.74
N SER A 287 116.82 21.85 -84.52
CA SER A 287 118.18 21.95 -84.00
C SER A 287 119.18 21.12 -84.83
N ALA A 288 118.80 19.89 -85.21
CA ALA A 288 119.62 19.04 -86.07
C ALA A 288 119.78 19.64 -87.48
N GLU A 289 118.72 20.18 -88.06
CA GLU A 289 118.74 20.83 -89.38
C GLU A 289 119.56 22.13 -89.35
N MET A 290 119.40 22.96 -88.31
CA MET A 290 120.23 24.15 -88.12
C MET A 290 121.71 23.77 -87.99
N SER A 291 122.03 22.74 -87.18
CA SER A 291 123.40 22.26 -87.02
C SER A 291 124.00 21.74 -88.33
N ARG A 292 123.18 21.20 -89.23
CA ARG A 292 123.59 20.71 -90.56
C ARG A 292 123.75 21.84 -91.58
N GLN A 293 122.82 22.79 -91.62
CA GLN A 293 122.79 23.85 -92.64
C GLN A 293 123.69 25.06 -92.32
N LEU A 294 123.94 25.36 -91.04
CA LEU A 294 124.83 26.48 -90.67
C LEU A 294 126.23 26.31 -91.25
N PRO A 295 126.91 25.14 -91.09
CA PRO A 295 128.24 24.95 -91.66
C PRO A 295 128.23 24.99 -93.19
N ALA A 296 127.16 24.47 -93.82
CA ALA A 296 127.04 24.47 -95.27
C ALA A 296 126.86 25.90 -95.83
N THR A 297 126.05 26.73 -95.18
CA THR A 297 125.84 28.13 -95.58
C THR A 297 127.03 29.03 -95.25
N LEU A 298 127.73 28.78 -94.13
CA LEU A 298 129.01 29.42 -93.84
C LEU A 298 130.09 29.01 -94.84
N GLY A 299 130.14 27.74 -95.23
CA GLY A 299 131.07 27.23 -96.24
C GLY A 299 130.84 27.85 -97.63
N THR A 300 129.58 27.97 -98.09
CA THR A 300 129.29 28.64 -99.37
C THR A 300 129.58 30.14 -99.32
N LEU A 301 129.43 30.78 -98.15
CA LEU A 301 129.81 32.18 -97.95
C LEU A 301 131.33 32.36 -97.99
N GLU A 302 132.09 31.49 -97.34
CA GLU A 302 133.55 31.44 -97.39
C GLU A 302 134.04 31.23 -98.84
N GLU A 303 133.43 30.30 -99.57
CA GLU A 303 133.76 30.00 -100.96
C GLU A 303 133.45 31.20 -101.88
N SER A 304 132.33 31.90 -101.63
CA SER A 304 131.96 33.12 -102.34
C SER A 304 132.92 34.28 -102.05
N LEU A 305 133.31 34.50 -100.80
CA LEU A 305 134.29 35.52 -100.41
C LEU A 305 135.68 35.24 -101.01
N THR A 306 136.09 33.97 -101.01
CA THR A 306 137.35 33.52 -101.64
C THR A 306 137.30 33.73 -103.16
N GLY A 307 136.17 33.40 -103.80
CA GLY A 307 135.93 33.64 -105.22
C GLY A 307 135.98 35.14 -105.59
N LEU A 308 135.42 36.00 -104.76
CA LEU A 308 135.46 37.46 -104.92
C LEU A 308 136.90 37.99 -104.79
N THR A 309 137.63 37.50 -103.80
CA THR A 309 139.03 37.88 -103.55
C THR A 309 139.94 37.47 -104.72
N ASN A 310 139.78 36.25 -105.23
CA ASN A 310 140.55 35.77 -106.40
C ASN A 310 140.23 36.53 -107.68
N ARG A 311 138.97 36.92 -107.92
CA ARG A 311 138.62 37.81 -109.04
C ARG A 311 139.28 39.18 -108.89
N PHE A 312 139.21 39.75 -107.69
CA PHE A 312 139.83 41.05 -107.40
C PHE A 312 141.35 41.02 -107.64
N ALA A 313 142.03 39.95 -107.20
CA ALA A 313 143.46 39.77 -107.44
C ALA A 313 143.79 39.69 -108.94
N LYS A 314 143.00 38.93 -109.71
CA LYS A 314 143.19 38.77 -111.15
C LYS A 314 142.92 40.05 -111.94
N ASP A 315 141.90 40.81 -111.55
CA ASP A 315 141.59 42.11 -112.16
C ASP A 315 142.69 43.14 -111.85
N TYR A 316 143.26 43.10 -110.64
CA TYR A 316 144.41 43.94 -110.25
C TYR A 316 145.67 43.60 -111.06
N GLU A 317 145.94 42.31 -111.29
CA GLU A 317 147.06 41.84 -112.11
C GLU A 317 146.90 42.24 -113.58
N GLY A 318 145.67 42.15 -114.11
CA GLY A 318 145.31 42.64 -115.44
C GLY A 318 145.51 44.16 -115.59
N PHE A 319 145.11 44.93 -114.57
CA PHE A 319 145.30 46.39 -114.54
C PHE A 319 146.79 46.78 -114.57
N LEU A 320 147.64 46.12 -113.78
CA LEU A 320 149.09 46.37 -113.77
C LEU A 320 149.77 46.02 -115.09
N LYS A 321 149.32 44.96 -115.77
CA LYS A 321 149.83 44.55 -117.08
C LYS A 321 149.51 45.59 -118.16
N HIS A 322 148.30 46.15 -118.13
CA HIS A 322 147.90 47.22 -119.05
C HIS A 322 148.63 48.54 -118.78
N TYR A 323 148.92 48.86 -117.51
CA TYR A 323 149.74 50.01 -117.13
C TYR A 323 151.19 49.88 -117.64
N ARG A 324 151.75 48.68 -117.61
CA ARG A 324 153.10 48.39 -118.12
C ARG A 324 153.19 48.49 -119.65
N GLU A 325 152.15 48.07 -120.39
CA GLU A 325 152.09 48.21 -121.86
C GLU A 325 151.98 49.66 -122.35
N LEU A 326 151.45 50.57 -121.53
CA LEU A 326 151.35 52.00 -121.87
C LEU A 326 152.66 52.78 -121.69
N ILE A 327 153.61 52.27 -120.89
CA ILE A 327 154.91 52.94 -120.64
C ILE A 327 155.96 52.58 -121.71
N ASP A 328 155.94 51.36 -122.26
CA ASP A 328 156.99 50.86 -123.19
C ASP A 328 156.77 51.18 -124.68
N ARG A 329 155.81 52.04 -125.06
CA ARG A 329 155.60 52.48 -126.46
C ARG A 329 155.91 53.96 -126.75
N GLN A 330 156.63 54.65 -125.86
CA GLN A 330 157.21 55.98 -126.12
C GLN A 330 158.74 56.08 -125.87
N GLY A 331 159.49 54.98 -125.96
CA GLY A 331 160.95 54.98 -125.89
C GLY A 331 161.58 53.99 -126.85
#